data_AF-A0A3M2CLA9-F1
#
_entry.id   AF-A0A3M2CLA9-F1
#
_cell.length_a   1.000
_cell.length_b   1.000
_cell.length_c   1.000
_cell.angle_alpha   90.00
_cell.angle_beta   90.00
_cell.angle_gamma   90.00
#
_symmetry.space_group_name_H-M   'P 1'
#
loop_
_entity.id
_entity.type
_entity.pdbx_description
1 polymer ?
#
loop_
_entity_poly.entity_id
_entity_poly.type
_entity_poly.pdbx_seq_one_letter_code
_entity_poly.pdbx_strand_id
1 'polypeptide(L)'
;MSGLCDPVHAGASAWCNHGFERGRLCGILSLSASSSHIPSPERRIVSESGNFTLTCPIPIRDYPQVVLAHGGGGRLMHDLIEKMFVASFGSGPTSERHDGAILEPPASARLAFTTDSYVVRPLFFPGGDIATLAVNGTVNDLAMCGARPRWLSVGFILEEGLPMETLWRVVQSLAEAARAAEVQIVTGDTKVVDRGKGDGVFINTAGVGIVESPHPIGPGAVREGDAIIVSGDLGRHGIAIMAVREGLEFETQIQSDCAPLWGAVEALLREGIEVHCLRDLTRGGLASALNEIAESAGVHIHVNEEMVPVTPEVRAACELLGFDPLYVANEGRFVAFVPEADADRAVQALQRLPVTANATVVGKVLSAAGERRVTLRSVIGATRILDMLSGEQLPRIC
;
A
#
# COMPACT_ATOMS: atom_id res chain seq x y z
N MET A 1 41.68 34.91 30.36
CA MET A 1 42.46 35.64 29.34
C MET A 1 41.84 35.28 28.00
N SER A 2 40.92 36.10 27.49
CA SER A 2 41.18 37.31 26.65
C SER A 2 41.39 36.94 25.18
N GLY A 3 40.61 37.44 24.22
CA GLY A 3 39.47 38.36 24.33
C GLY A 3 38.76 38.57 22.98
N LEU A 4 37.62 39.26 22.99
CA LEU A 4 36.98 39.77 21.77
C LEU A 4 37.77 40.96 21.19
N CYS A 5 37.63 41.16 19.87
CA CYS A 5 37.60 42.49 19.27
C CYS A 5 36.39 42.59 18.32
N ASP A 6 35.53 43.57 18.62
CA ASP A 6 34.29 43.97 17.94
C ASP A 6 34.57 44.80 16.64
N PRO A 7 33.64 45.62 16.11
CA PRO A 7 32.31 45.33 15.54
C PRO A 7 32.11 45.99 14.14
N VAL A 8 30.93 45.83 13.53
CA VAL A 8 30.31 46.91 12.73
C VAL A 8 28.83 47.06 13.10
N HIS A 9 28.44 48.24 13.57
CA HIS A 9 27.06 48.60 13.92
C HIS A 9 26.23 49.02 12.70
N ALA A 10 24.91 48.84 12.79
CA ALA A 10 23.94 49.75 12.17
C ALA A 10 22.70 49.94 13.07
N GLY A 11 22.39 51.20 13.40
CA GLY A 11 21.04 51.72 13.68
C GLY A 11 20.31 51.27 14.95
N ALA A 12 20.06 52.21 15.87
CA ALA A 12 19.23 51.96 17.07
C ALA A 12 17.75 52.31 16.87
N SER A 13 16.89 51.48 17.48
CA SER A 13 15.59 51.78 18.10
C SER A 13 14.48 52.53 17.34
N ALA A 14 13.37 51.81 17.13
CA ALA A 14 12.02 52.29 17.46
C ALA A 14 11.27 51.17 18.22
N TRP A 15 10.50 51.52 19.25
CA TRP A 15 10.04 50.57 20.28
C TRP A 15 8.72 49.88 19.95
N CYS A 16 8.69 48.54 19.99
CA CYS A 16 7.53 47.72 20.41
C CYS A 16 7.96 46.25 20.58
N ASN A 17 8.21 45.81 21.81
CA ASN A 17 8.55 44.41 22.11
C ASN A 17 7.28 43.53 22.09
N HIS A 18 7.01 42.88 20.96
CA HIS A 18 6.02 41.81 20.86
C HIS A 18 6.67 40.59 20.20
N GLY A 19 6.69 39.45 20.89
CA GLY A 19 7.26 38.21 20.34
C GLY A 19 7.81 37.25 21.39
N PHE A 20 8.45 36.19 20.89
CA PHE A 20 9.16 35.20 21.69
C PHE A 20 10.67 35.49 21.64
N GLU A 21 11.27 35.80 22.79
CA GLU A 21 12.73 35.83 22.94
C GLU A 21 13.16 34.74 23.93
N ARG A 22 14.19 33.97 23.54
CA ARG A 22 14.88 32.99 24.41
C ARG A 22 13.94 32.07 25.22
N GLY A 23 12.85 31.61 24.58
CA GLY A 23 11.91 30.66 25.18
C GLY A 23 10.94 31.26 26.21
N ARG A 24 10.75 32.59 26.27
CA ARG A 24 9.68 33.22 27.05
C ARG A 24 8.80 34.12 26.17
N LEU A 25 7.49 34.06 26.41
CA LEU A 25 6.47 34.86 25.72
C LEU A 25 6.41 36.26 26.34
N CYS A 26 6.71 37.30 25.56
CA CYS A 26 6.61 38.69 25.98
C CYS A 26 5.36 39.36 25.38
N GLY A 27 4.23 39.21 26.07
CA GLY A 27 2.97 39.92 25.79
C GLY A 27 2.14 39.33 24.63
N ILE A 28 0.81 39.45 24.74
CA ILE A 28 -0.14 39.12 23.67
C ILE A 28 -0.78 40.42 23.17
N LEU A 29 -0.77 40.61 21.84
CA LEU A 29 -1.43 41.72 21.18
C LEU A 29 -2.96 41.56 21.22
N SER A 30 -3.65 42.52 21.82
CA SER A 30 -5.10 42.65 21.74
C SER A 30 -5.50 43.36 20.45
N LEU A 31 -6.07 42.62 19.49
CA LEU A 31 -6.59 43.21 18.25
C LEU A 31 -7.97 43.85 18.47
N SER A 32 -8.07 45.16 18.27
CA SER A 32 -9.34 45.86 18.14
C SER A 32 -9.87 45.80 16.70
N ALA A 33 -11.19 45.68 16.55
CA ALA A 33 -11.83 45.57 15.25
C ALA A 33 -11.91 46.93 14.52
N SER A 34 -11.75 46.92 13.19
CA SER A 34 -12.21 47.98 12.29
C SER A 34 -12.63 47.40 10.94
N SER A 35 -13.52 48.09 10.23
CA SER A 35 -14.39 47.54 9.17
C SER A 35 -14.41 48.39 7.89
N SER A 36 -14.50 47.77 6.70
CA SER A 36 -14.95 48.45 5.47
C SER A 36 -15.33 47.54 4.27
N HIS A 37 -16.46 47.88 3.62
CA HIS A 37 -17.07 47.30 2.40
C HIS A 37 -16.63 48.04 1.09
N ILE A 38 -17.04 47.73 -0.17
CA ILE A 38 -18.08 46.79 -0.67
C ILE A 38 -17.59 45.74 -1.73
N PRO A 39 -17.47 45.97 -3.07
CA PRO A 39 -17.90 44.90 -4.01
C PRO A 39 -17.01 44.53 -5.22
N SER A 40 -17.43 43.44 -5.89
CA SER A 40 -16.96 42.87 -7.16
C SER A 40 -17.61 43.51 -8.42
N PRO A 41 -17.25 43.03 -9.63
CA PRO A 41 -18.33 42.55 -10.52
C PRO A 41 -18.01 41.25 -11.31
N GLU A 42 -19.07 40.61 -11.80
CA GLU A 42 -19.08 39.34 -12.55
C GLU A 42 -18.73 39.48 -14.05
N ARG A 43 -18.40 38.35 -14.70
CA ARG A 43 -18.81 38.05 -16.09
C ARG A 43 -18.88 36.53 -16.34
N ARG A 44 -20.05 36.05 -16.79
CA ARG A 44 -20.25 34.69 -17.33
C ARG A 44 -19.85 34.63 -18.81
N ILE A 45 -19.22 33.54 -19.23
CA ILE A 45 -19.33 32.97 -20.58
C ILE A 45 -19.52 31.46 -20.43
N VAL A 46 -20.39 30.87 -21.26
CA VAL A 46 -20.73 29.45 -21.27
C VAL A 46 -20.32 28.86 -22.62
N SER A 47 -19.64 27.71 -22.61
CA SER A 47 -19.68 26.73 -23.70
C SER A 47 -19.13 25.38 -23.23
N GLU A 48 -19.83 24.31 -23.55
CA GLU A 48 -19.52 22.94 -23.11
C GLU A 48 -18.41 22.27 -23.92
N SER A 49 -17.52 21.58 -23.23
CA SER A 49 -16.87 20.36 -23.71
C SER A 49 -16.47 19.51 -22.48
N GLY A 50 -16.55 18.19 -22.60
CA GLY A 50 -16.53 17.27 -21.45
C GLY A 50 -15.21 17.27 -20.68
N ASN A 51 -15.16 18.05 -19.60
CA ASN A 51 -14.01 18.17 -18.72
C ASN A 51 -14.32 17.47 -17.38
N PHE A 52 -13.64 16.34 -17.11
CA PHE A 52 -13.58 15.73 -15.79
C PHE A 52 -12.82 16.67 -14.84
N THR A 53 -13.56 17.61 -14.24
CA THR A 53 -12.98 18.67 -13.43
C THR A 53 -12.86 18.20 -11.99
N LEU A 54 -11.69 17.67 -11.61
CA LEU A 54 -11.36 17.36 -10.21
C LEU A 54 -11.39 18.64 -9.38
N THR A 55 -12.57 18.95 -8.84
CA THR A 55 -12.79 20.14 -8.02
C THR A 55 -12.32 19.84 -6.60
N CYS A 56 -11.05 20.13 -6.33
CA CYS A 56 -10.49 19.97 -4.99
C CYS A 56 -11.31 20.79 -3.97
N PRO A 57 -11.72 20.18 -2.84
CA PRO A 57 -12.63 20.81 -1.89
C PRO A 57 -11.93 21.84 -0.97
N ILE A 58 -10.60 21.90 -1.00
CA ILE A 58 -9.80 22.99 -0.42
C ILE A 58 -9.54 24.03 -1.52
N PRO A 59 -9.73 25.34 -1.27
CA PRO A 59 -9.38 26.38 -2.22
C PRO A 59 -7.88 26.36 -2.58
N ILE A 60 -7.53 25.72 -3.71
CA ILE A 60 -6.16 25.67 -4.25
C ILE A 60 -5.55 27.08 -4.42
N ARG A 61 -6.41 28.10 -4.63
CA ARG A 61 -6.01 29.52 -4.73
C ARG A 61 -5.36 30.06 -3.46
N ASP A 62 -5.77 29.58 -2.29
CA ASP A 62 -5.28 30.05 -0.99
C ASP A 62 -4.11 29.17 -0.50
N TYR A 63 -4.17 27.86 -0.77
CA TYR A 63 -3.13 26.89 -0.40
C TYR A 63 -2.87 25.88 -1.54
N PRO A 64 -2.00 26.21 -2.51
CA PRO A 64 -1.67 25.30 -3.62
C PRO A 64 -0.75 24.13 -3.20
N GLN A 65 -0.14 24.21 -2.02
CA GLN A 65 0.75 23.20 -1.45
C GLN A 65 0.39 22.92 0.01
N VAL A 66 0.72 21.73 0.49
CA VAL A 66 0.66 21.35 1.91
C VAL A 66 1.71 22.16 2.69
N VAL A 67 1.26 23.10 3.53
CA VAL A 67 2.11 23.76 4.55
C VAL A 67 2.06 23.03 5.89
N LEU A 68 3.08 23.20 6.74
CA LEU A 68 3.17 22.62 8.10
C LEU A 68 1.88 22.75 8.94
N ALA A 69 1.16 23.87 8.79
CA ALA A 69 -0.08 24.13 9.54
C ALA A 69 -1.23 23.13 9.25
N HIS A 70 -1.18 22.37 8.15
CA HIS A 70 -2.12 21.27 7.89
C HIS A 70 -1.87 20.02 8.76
N GLY A 71 -0.70 19.92 9.42
CA GLY A 71 -0.39 18.88 10.40
C GLY A 71 -0.37 19.39 11.85
N GLY A 72 -0.68 20.67 12.07
CA GLY A 72 -0.48 21.35 13.36
C GLY A 72 -1.69 21.34 14.31
N GLY A 73 -2.70 20.49 14.09
CA GLY A 73 -3.92 20.41 14.94
C GLY A 73 -4.86 21.62 14.89
N GLY A 74 -4.56 22.63 14.07
CA GLY A 74 -5.34 23.87 13.95
C GLY A 74 -6.41 23.83 12.85
N ARG A 75 -6.97 25.01 12.55
CA ARG A 75 -8.04 25.21 11.55
C ARG A 75 -7.72 24.57 10.20
N LEU A 76 -6.49 24.71 9.68
CA LEU A 76 -6.11 24.16 8.38
C LEU A 76 -6.06 22.62 8.37
N MET A 77 -5.64 21.98 9.47
CA MET A 77 -5.73 20.53 9.62
C MET A 77 -7.19 20.07 9.67
N HIS A 78 -8.04 20.77 10.43
CA HIS A 78 -9.47 20.47 10.48
C HIS A 78 -10.14 20.64 9.10
N ASP A 79 -9.87 21.75 8.40
CA ASP A 79 -10.37 21.98 7.05
C ASP A 79 -9.91 20.88 6.07
N LEU A 80 -8.65 20.41 6.17
CA LEU A 80 -8.15 19.28 5.38
C LEU A 80 -8.91 17.98 5.69
N ILE A 81 -9.10 17.64 6.97
CA ILE A 81 -9.83 16.43 7.37
C ILE A 81 -11.28 16.47 6.89
N GLU A 82 -11.99 17.54 7.19
CA GLU A 82 -13.42 17.69 6.89
C GLU A 82 -13.70 17.73 5.38
N LYS A 83 -12.98 18.59 4.66
CA LYS A 83 -13.28 18.89 3.27
C LYS A 83 -12.67 17.85 2.34
N MET A 84 -11.51 17.28 2.68
CA MET A 84 -10.81 16.33 1.81
C MET A 84 -11.05 14.87 2.22
N PHE A 85 -10.60 14.46 3.40
CA PHE A 85 -10.61 13.04 3.79
C PHE A 85 -12.03 12.52 4.06
N VAL A 86 -12.76 13.14 5.00
CA VAL A 86 -14.11 12.72 5.41
C VAL A 86 -15.11 12.79 4.25
N ALA A 87 -15.02 13.85 3.43
CA ALA A 87 -15.86 14.01 2.24
C ALA A 87 -15.63 12.92 1.17
N SER A 88 -14.43 12.31 1.12
CA SER A 88 -14.07 11.30 0.12
C SER A 88 -14.35 9.87 0.58
N PHE A 89 -14.01 9.57 1.84
CA PHE A 89 -14.21 8.23 2.42
C PHE A 89 -15.68 7.98 2.81
N GLY A 90 -16.46 9.05 3.02
CA GLY A 90 -17.86 9.00 3.37
C GLY A 90 -18.10 8.81 4.86
N SER A 91 -19.36 9.00 5.27
CA SER A 91 -19.79 8.81 6.66
C SER A 91 -20.14 7.34 6.90
N GLY A 92 -19.18 6.55 7.39
CA GLY A 92 -19.47 5.24 7.97
C GLY A 92 -20.39 5.36 9.20
N PRO A 93 -20.97 4.23 9.69
CA PRO A 93 -21.81 4.24 10.89
C PRO A 93 -21.07 4.75 12.15
N THR A 94 -19.74 4.73 12.15
CA THR A 94 -18.86 5.42 13.10
C THR A 94 -18.73 6.92 12.75
N SER A 95 -19.85 7.65 12.70
CA SER A 95 -19.85 9.08 12.35
C SER A 95 -19.41 10.01 13.48
N GLU A 96 -19.21 9.48 14.69
CA GLU A 96 -18.70 10.25 15.83
C GLU A 96 -17.20 10.51 15.68
N ARG A 97 -16.83 11.80 15.68
CA ARG A 97 -15.45 12.26 15.56
C ARG A 97 -14.78 12.20 16.93
N HIS A 98 -14.32 11.00 17.28
CA HIS A 98 -13.62 10.70 18.52
C HIS A 98 -12.17 10.25 18.22
N ASP A 99 -11.35 10.09 19.25
CA ASP A 99 -9.97 9.59 19.18
C ASP A 99 -9.82 8.16 18.60
N GLY A 100 -10.91 7.47 18.26
CA GLY A 100 -10.90 6.13 17.70
C GLY A 100 -12.28 5.69 17.20
N ALA A 101 -12.28 4.69 16.31
CA ALA A 101 -13.51 4.06 15.81
C ALA A 101 -13.92 2.87 16.69
N ILE A 102 -15.22 2.71 16.91
CA ILE A 102 -15.79 1.53 17.57
C ILE A 102 -16.18 0.51 16.49
N LEU A 103 -15.68 -0.72 16.61
CA LEU A 103 -15.94 -1.80 15.66
C LEU A 103 -16.89 -2.83 16.27
N GLU A 104 -17.96 -3.17 15.55
CA GLU A 104 -18.97 -4.13 15.98
C GLU A 104 -18.95 -5.39 15.08
N PRO A 105 -18.06 -6.37 15.33
CA PRO A 105 -18.09 -7.64 14.64
C PRO A 105 -19.24 -8.53 15.16
N PRO A 106 -19.66 -9.55 14.38
CA PRO A 106 -20.61 -10.56 14.86
C PRO A 106 -20.15 -11.23 16.15
N ALA A 107 -21.09 -11.61 17.01
CA ALA A 107 -20.79 -12.32 18.26
C ALA A 107 -19.96 -13.59 17.98
N SER A 108 -18.92 -13.81 18.78
CA SER A 108 -17.93 -14.92 18.65
C SER A 108 -17.08 -14.93 17.36
N ALA A 109 -17.09 -13.88 16.55
CA ALA A 109 -16.17 -13.74 15.42
C ALA A 109 -14.69 -13.70 15.88
N ARG A 110 -13.82 -14.39 15.15
CA ARG A 110 -12.36 -14.20 15.24
C ARG A 110 -11.96 -13.05 14.33
N LEU A 111 -11.02 -12.22 14.78
CA LEU A 111 -10.50 -11.10 14.00
C LEU A 111 -9.05 -11.35 13.57
N ALA A 112 -8.74 -10.95 12.35
CA ALA A 112 -7.37 -10.73 11.89
C ALA A 112 -7.07 -9.21 11.95
N PHE A 113 -5.85 -8.86 12.30
CA PHE A 113 -5.37 -7.47 12.36
C PHE A 113 -3.97 -7.41 11.76
N THR A 114 -3.77 -6.50 10.80
CA THR A 114 -2.48 -6.26 10.13
C THR A 114 -2.19 -4.76 9.99
N THR A 115 -0.96 -4.40 9.65
CA THR A 115 -0.58 -3.05 9.26
C THR A 115 0.68 -3.06 8.40
N ASP A 116 0.74 -2.20 7.39
CA ASP A 116 1.96 -1.98 6.60
C ASP A 116 2.12 -0.49 6.24
N SER A 117 3.32 -0.12 5.82
CA SER A 117 3.70 1.26 5.49
C SER A 117 4.24 1.36 4.08
N TYR A 118 3.57 2.16 3.26
CA TYR A 118 3.77 2.28 1.82
C TYR A 118 4.63 3.51 1.54
N VAL A 119 5.75 3.26 0.86
CA VAL A 119 6.80 4.25 0.58
C VAL A 119 7.23 4.24 -0.90
N VAL A 120 6.46 3.56 -1.75
CA VAL A 120 6.66 3.42 -3.20
C VAL A 120 7.05 4.73 -3.88
N ARG A 121 7.95 4.60 -4.85
CA ARG A 121 8.39 5.68 -5.73
C ARG A 121 8.46 5.20 -7.17
N PRO A 122 7.85 5.88 -8.15
CA PRO A 122 7.05 7.11 -8.03
C PRO A 122 5.71 6.88 -7.30
N LEU A 123 5.04 7.96 -6.87
CA LEU A 123 3.72 7.87 -6.22
C LEU A 123 2.61 7.35 -7.13
N PHE A 124 2.74 7.53 -8.46
CA PHE A 124 1.81 7.03 -9.49
C PHE A 124 2.62 6.26 -10.53
N PHE A 125 2.11 5.10 -10.95
CA PHE A 125 2.80 4.19 -11.86
C PHE A 125 1.80 3.44 -12.78
N PRO A 126 2.27 2.76 -13.83
CA PRO A 126 1.40 1.95 -14.67
C PRO A 126 0.68 0.88 -13.85
N GLY A 127 -0.65 0.88 -13.87
CA GLY A 127 -1.48 -0.08 -13.12
C GLY A 127 -1.75 0.27 -11.65
N GLY A 128 -1.31 1.42 -11.12
CA GLY A 128 -1.66 1.82 -9.75
C GLY A 128 -0.97 3.07 -9.22
N ASP A 129 -1.15 3.32 -7.93
CA ASP A 129 -0.48 4.38 -7.19
C ASP A 129 -0.31 3.99 -5.71
N ILE A 130 0.32 4.86 -4.92
CA ILE A 130 0.55 4.64 -3.48
C ILE A 130 -0.75 4.39 -2.69
N ALA A 131 -1.90 4.89 -3.15
CA ALA A 131 -3.18 4.72 -2.47
C ALA A 131 -3.87 3.41 -2.85
N THR A 132 -3.86 3.00 -4.14
CA THR A 132 -4.31 1.66 -4.52
C THR A 132 -3.48 0.60 -3.81
N LEU A 133 -2.16 0.83 -3.73
CA LEU A 133 -1.22 -0.03 -3.04
C LEU A 133 -1.52 -0.14 -1.54
N ALA A 134 -1.71 0.99 -0.86
CA ALA A 134 -1.99 1.00 0.57
C ALA A 134 -3.26 0.22 0.95
N VAL A 135 -4.35 0.43 0.19
CA VAL A 135 -5.59 -0.31 0.42
C VAL A 135 -5.40 -1.79 0.08
N ASN A 136 -4.89 -2.10 -1.12
CA ASN A 136 -4.83 -3.48 -1.61
C ASN A 136 -3.86 -4.34 -0.79
N GLY A 137 -2.67 -3.86 -0.45
CA GLY A 137 -1.71 -4.60 0.37
C GLY A 137 -2.29 -4.99 1.75
N THR A 138 -2.87 -4.03 2.46
CA THR A 138 -3.49 -4.29 3.77
C THR A 138 -4.75 -5.17 3.67
N VAL A 139 -5.49 -5.07 2.57
CA VAL A 139 -6.60 -5.99 2.22
C VAL A 139 -6.08 -7.41 1.94
N ASN A 140 -4.92 -7.53 1.29
CA ASN A 140 -4.32 -8.78 0.88
C ASN A 140 -3.77 -9.55 2.09
N ASP A 141 -3.08 -8.89 3.02
CA ASP A 141 -2.66 -9.45 4.31
C ASP A 141 -3.83 -10.12 5.07
N LEU A 142 -4.96 -9.41 5.19
CA LEU A 142 -6.17 -9.93 5.82
C LEU A 142 -6.72 -11.14 5.05
N ALA A 143 -6.72 -11.09 3.72
CA ALA A 143 -7.09 -12.22 2.89
C ALA A 143 -6.15 -13.42 3.11
N MET A 144 -4.84 -13.22 3.28
CA MET A 144 -3.89 -14.32 3.58
C MET A 144 -4.18 -14.97 4.95
N CYS A 145 -4.75 -14.22 5.90
CA CYS A 145 -5.26 -14.77 7.16
C CYS A 145 -6.58 -15.55 7.04
N GLY A 146 -7.16 -15.68 5.84
CA GLY A 146 -8.50 -16.23 5.63
C GLY A 146 -9.61 -15.34 6.19
N ALA A 147 -9.37 -14.02 6.27
CA ALA A 147 -10.28 -13.06 6.86
C ALA A 147 -10.86 -12.09 5.85
N ARG A 148 -12.20 -11.93 5.85
CA ARG A 148 -12.87 -10.90 5.08
C ARG A 148 -12.45 -9.54 5.58
N PRO A 149 -11.78 -8.69 4.77
CA PRO A 149 -11.46 -7.32 5.15
C PRO A 149 -12.75 -6.53 5.41
N ARG A 150 -12.77 -5.70 6.45
CA ARG A 150 -13.96 -4.90 6.80
C ARG A 150 -13.64 -3.45 7.07
N TRP A 151 -12.59 -3.18 7.84
CA TRP A 151 -12.28 -1.84 8.33
C TRP A 151 -10.79 -1.54 8.17
N LEU A 152 -10.48 -0.33 7.70
CA LEU A 152 -9.12 0.21 7.62
C LEU A 152 -8.99 1.50 8.45
N SER A 153 -7.83 1.72 9.03
CA SER A 153 -7.35 3.05 9.42
C SER A 153 -6.32 3.55 8.41
N VAL A 154 -6.28 4.86 8.15
CA VAL A 154 -5.31 5.48 7.22
C VAL A 154 -4.52 6.58 7.92
N GLY A 155 -3.20 6.40 8.07
CA GLY A 155 -2.28 7.41 8.58
C GLY A 155 -1.45 8.03 7.46
N PHE A 156 -1.50 9.35 7.30
CA PHE A 156 -0.70 10.09 6.31
C PHE A 156 0.51 10.77 6.95
N ILE A 157 1.70 10.59 6.35
CA ILE A 157 2.87 11.45 6.59
C ILE A 157 3.15 12.21 5.30
N LEU A 158 2.94 13.53 5.34
CA LEU A 158 3.04 14.42 4.19
C LEU A 158 4.27 15.32 4.31
N GLU A 159 4.96 15.57 3.21
CA GLU A 159 6.06 16.54 3.17
C GLU A 159 5.53 17.97 2.92
N GLU A 160 6.06 18.96 3.64
CA GLU A 160 5.78 20.36 3.34
C GLU A 160 6.23 20.72 1.92
N GLY A 161 5.30 21.30 1.16
CA GLY A 161 5.48 21.65 -0.24
C GLY A 161 4.90 20.66 -1.25
N LEU A 162 4.37 19.52 -0.80
CA LEU A 162 3.59 18.61 -1.63
C LEU A 162 2.44 19.39 -2.31
N PRO A 163 2.23 19.29 -3.64
CA PRO A 163 1.10 19.93 -4.31
C PRO A 163 -0.24 19.42 -3.77
N MET A 164 -1.16 20.33 -3.47
CA MET A 164 -2.48 19.97 -2.90
C MET A 164 -3.30 19.10 -3.88
N GLU A 165 -3.11 19.29 -5.18
CA GLU A 165 -3.70 18.45 -6.23
C GLU A 165 -3.15 17.02 -6.22
N THR A 166 -1.86 16.82 -5.94
CA THR A 166 -1.26 15.48 -5.78
C THR A 166 -1.89 14.75 -4.60
N LEU A 167 -2.02 15.42 -3.45
CA LEU A 167 -2.71 14.86 -2.29
C LEU A 167 -4.17 14.52 -2.61
N TRP A 168 -4.88 15.42 -3.30
CA TRP A 168 -6.27 15.18 -3.69
C TRP A 168 -6.44 13.92 -4.55
N ARG A 169 -5.57 13.73 -5.54
CA ARG A 169 -5.56 12.52 -6.39
C ARG A 169 -5.31 11.26 -5.59
N VAL A 170 -4.35 11.27 -4.66
CA VAL A 170 -4.07 10.15 -3.74
C VAL A 170 -5.31 9.83 -2.90
N VAL A 171 -6.01 10.84 -2.35
CA VAL A 171 -7.22 10.63 -1.53
C VAL A 171 -8.39 10.06 -2.34
N GLN A 172 -8.60 10.52 -3.58
CA GLN A 172 -9.63 9.94 -4.45
C GLN A 172 -9.34 8.48 -4.80
N SER A 173 -8.10 8.18 -5.19
CA SER A 173 -7.67 6.82 -5.48
C SER A 173 -7.84 5.89 -4.27
N LEU A 174 -7.53 6.38 -3.06
CA LEU A 174 -7.71 5.62 -1.82
C LEU A 174 -9.19 5.32 -1.55
N ALA A 175 -10.07 6.31 -1.75
CA ALA A 175 -11.52 6.13 -1.62
C ALA A 175 -12.10 5.17 -2.68
N GLU A 176 -11.57 5.19 -3.91
CA GLU A 176 -11.96 4.29 -4.99
C GLU A 176 -11.50 2.86 -4.73
N ALA A 177 -10.24 2.66 -4.32
CA ALA A 177 -9.70 1.35 -3.95
C ALA A 177 -10.45 0.74 -2.76
N ALA A 178 -10.72 1.53 -1.70
CA ALA A 178 -11.48 1.05 -0.55
C ALA A 178 -12.90 0.61 -0.93
N ARG A 179 -13.56 1.36 -1.82
CA ARG A 179 -14.88 1.00 -2.37
C ARG A 179 -14.82 -0.27 -3.23
N ALA A 180 -13.78 -0.43 -4.06
CA ALA A 180 -13.58 -1.60 -4.92
C ALA A 180 -13.25 -2.88 -4.12
N ALA A 181 -12.59 -2.75 -2.96
CA ALA A 181 -12.31 -3.83 -2.03
C ALA A 181 -13.42 -4.06 -0.98
N GLU A 182 -14.54 -3.32 -1.05
CA GLU A 182 -15.66 -3.37 -0.11
C GLU A 182 -15.29 -3.12 1.37
N VAL A 183 -14.24 -2.32 1.62
CA VAL A 183 -13.77 -1.96 2.97
C VAL A 183 -14.13 -0.53 3.38
N GLN A 184 -14.34 -0.32 4.67
CA GLN A 184 -14.63 1.00 5.24
C GLN A 184 -13.38 1.60 5.88
N ILE A 185 -13.04 2.84 5.51
CA ILE A 185 -12.05 3.63 6.25
C ILE A 185 -12.76 4.27 7.43
N VAL A 186 -12.42 3.86 8.65
CA VAL A 186 -13.17 4.20 9.87
C VAL A 186 -12.47 5.22 10.76
N THR A 187 -11.16 5.35 10.64
CA THR A 187 -10.34 6.31 11.40
C THR A 187 -9.06 6.63 10.63
N GLY A 188 -8.32 7.64 11.06
CA GLY A 188 -7.07 8.01 10.43
C GLY A 188 -6.31 9.10 11.17
N ASP A 189 -5.12 9.39 10.67
CA ASP A 189 -4.26 10.45 11.18
C ASP A 189 -3.60 11.23 10.04
N THR A 190 -3.14 12.44 10.33
CA THR A 190 -2.33 13.23 9.40
C THR A 190 -1.21 13.94 10.14
N LYS A 191 0.00 13.81 9.60
CA LYS A 191 1.20 14.53 10.01
C LYS A 191 1.80 15.22 8.80
N VAL A 192 2.33 16.42 9.02
CA VAL A 192 3.14 17.14 8.03
C VAL A 192 4.54 17.31 8.61
N VAL A 193 5.56 16.90 7.86
CA VAL A 193 6.97 17.05 8.21
C VAL A 193 7.59 18.18 7.39
N ASP A 194 8.67 18.78 7.90
CA ASP A 194 9.39 19.84 7.20
C ASP A 194 9.88 19.39 5.81
N ARG A 195 10.00 20.34 4.88
CA ARG A 195 10.57 20.10 3.55
C ARG A 195 11.96 19.46 3.65
N GLY A 196 12.19 18.40 2.87
CA GLY A 196 13.39 17.58 2.91
C GLY A 196 13.47 16.59 4.07
N LYS A 197 12.36 16.37 4.81
CA LYS A 197 12.22 15.33 5.85
C LYS A 197 11.22 14.22 5.48
N GLY A 198 10.57 14.33 4.33
CA GLY A 198 9.81 13.27 3.66
C GLY A 198 10.28 13.09 2.22
N ASP A 199 9.51 12.33 1.43
CA ASP A 199 9.64 12.27 -0.04
C ASP A 199 8.23 12.30 -0.65
N GLY A 200 7.55 13.45 -0.49
CA GLY A 200 6.17 13.66 -0.89
C GLY A 200 5.12 13.10 0.08
N VAL A 201 4.82 11.79 -0.01
CA VAL A 201 3.75 11.12 0.75
C VAL A 201 4.22 9.75 1.19
N PHE A 202 4.01 9.42 2.48
CA PHE A 202 3.96 8.04 2.96
C PHE A 202 2.58 7.77 3.54
N ILE A 203 2.09 6.54 3.36
CA ILE A 203 0.81 6.09 3.89
C ILE A 203 1.06 4.88 4.77
N ASN A 204 0.52 4.87 5.98
CA ASN A 204 0.34 3.65 6.76
C ASN A 204 -1.15 3.28 6.72
N THR A 205 -1.43 2.02 6.49
CA THR A 205 -2.77 1.46 6.72
C THR A 205 -2.68 0.34 7.73
N ALA A 206 -3.70 0.24 8.57
CA ALA A 206 -3.92 -0.92 9.42
C ALA A 206 -5.34 -1.43 9.17
N GLY A 207 -5.50 -2.75 9.14
CA GLY A 207 -6.74 -3.37 8.70
C GLY A 207 -7.24 -4.39 9.70
N VAL A 208 -8.56 -4.41 9.91
CA VAL A 208 -9.28 -5.43 10.68
C VAL A 208 -10.21 -6.20 9.75
N GLY A 209 -10.09 -7.53 9.78
CA GLY A 209 -10.93 -8.46 9.04
C GLY A 209 -11.55 -9.53 9.94
N ILE A 210 -12.67 -10.12 9.49
CA ILE A 210 -13.36 -11.22 10.18
C ILE A 210 -12.87 -12.54 9.58
N VAL A 211 -12.27 -13.42 10.38
CA VAL A 211 -11.77 -14.73 9.91
C VAL A 211 -12.94 -15.63 9.55
N GLU A 212 -13.08 -15.96 8.26
CA GLU A 212 -14.14 -16.84 7.74
C GLU A 212 -13.65 -18.29 7.52
N SER A 213 -12.33 -18.51 7.41
CA SER A 213 -11.79 -19.86 7.29
C SER A 213 -12.14 -20.73 8.51
N PRO A 214 -12.66 -21.96 8.33
CA PRO A 214 -12.94 -22.88 9.43
C PRO A 214 -11.66 -23.38 10.11
N HIS A 215 -10.54 -23.43 9.39
CA HIS A 215 -9.25 -23.92 9.86
C HIS A 215 -8.22 -22.77 9.96
N PRO A 216 -7.18 -22.88 10.80
CA PRO A 216 -6.06 -21.93 10.78
C PRO A 216 -5.35 -21.97 9.42
N ILE A 217 -5.20 -20.79 8.79
CA ILE A 217 -4.38 -20.63 7.59
C ILE A 217 -3.02 -20.06 8.03
N GLY A 218 -1.93 -20.71 7.67
CA GLY A 218 -0.57 -20.27 7.96
C GLY A 218 0.47 -21.39 7.85
N PRO A 219 1.77 -21.10 7.96
CA PRO A 219 2.84 -22.07 7.71
C PRO A 219 2.71 -23.35 8.56
N GLY A 220 2.26 -23.25 9.80
CA GLY A 220 2.10 -24.40 10.70
C GLY A 220 1.03 -25.43 10.31
N ALA A 221 0.23 -25.18 9.27
CA ALA A 221 -0.72 -26.16 8.71
C ALA A 221 -0.20 -26.84 7.42
N VAL A 222 0.93 -26.37 6.87
CA VAL A 222 1.55 -26.93 5.65
C VAL A 222 2.12 -28.32 5.95
N ARG A 223 1.87 -29.27 5.06
CA ARG A 223 2.21 -30.69 5.25
C ARG A 223 2.74 -31.34 3.97
N GLU A 224 3.40 -32.48 4.12
CA GLU A 224 3.86 -33.30 2.99
C GLU A 224 2.69 -33.67 2.06
N GLY A 225 2.91 -33.53 0.75
CA GLY A 225 1.89 -33.77 -0.27
C GLY A 225 1.09 -32.53 -0.67
N ASP A 226 1.22 -31.39 0.02
CA ASP A 226 0.51 -30.18 -0.39
C ASP A 226 0.95 -29.72 -1.79
N ALA A 227 -0.03 -29.42 -2.64
CA ALA A 227 0.17 -28.76 -3.92
C ALA A 227 0.37 -27.26 -3.69
N ILE A 228 1.28 -26.67 -4.46
CA ILE A 228 1.66 -25.25 -4.37
C ILE A 228 1.14 -24.55 -5.62
N ILE A 229 0.19 -23.64 -5.42
CA ILE A 229 -0.46 -22.87 -6.49
C ILE A 229 0.00 -21.42 -6.39
N VAL A 230 0.48 -20.86 -7.49
CA VAL A 230 0.68 -19.41 -7.63
C VAL A 230 -0.54 -18.83 -8.32
N SER A 231 -1.06 -17.70 -7.82
CA SER A 231 -2.35 -17.16 -8.22
C SER A 231 -2.35 -16.47 -9.60
N GLY A 232 -1.19 -16.21 -10.19
CA GLY A 232 -1.04 -15.63 -11.53
C GLY A 232 0.42 -15.32 -11.87
N ASP A 233 0.66 -14.60 -12.96
CA ASP A 233 2.00 -14.21 -13.43
C ASP A 233 2.79 -13.37 -12.42
N LEU A 234 4.11 -13.60 -12.35
CA LEU A 234 5.02 -12.94 -11.41
C LEU A 234 5.80 -11.77 -12.02
N GLY A 235 6.19 -10.83 -11.17
CA GLY A 235 7.16 -9.76 -11.39
C GLY A 235 6.60 -8.45 -11.95
N ARG A 236 5.30 -8.37 -12.27
CA ARG A 236 4.71 -7.21 -12.94
C ARG A 236 4.82 -5.91 -12.16
N HIS A 237 4.47 -5.87 -10.88
CA HIS A 237 4.60 -4.65 -10.06
C HIS A 237 6.05 -4.16 -10.02
N GLY A 238 7.00 -5.01 -9.60
CA GLY A 238 8.39 -4.57 -9.47
C GLY A 238 9.02 -4.08 -10.79
N ILE A 239 8.72 -4.74 -11.91
CA ILE A 239 9.17 -4.30 -13.23
C ILE A 239 8.44 -3.02 -13.70
N ALA A 240 7.15 -2.86 -13.45
CA ALA A 240 6.42 -1.63 -13.79
C ALA A 240 7.00 -0.39 -13.09
N ILE A 241 7.37 -0.52 -11.81
CA ILE A 241 8.05 0.56 -11.07
C ILE A 241 9.45 0.83 -11.64
N MET A 242 10.24 -0.21 -11.90
CA MET A 242 11.61 -0.05 -12.43
C MET A 242 11.62 0.55 -13.83
N ALA A 243 10.67 0.19 -14.70
CA ALA A 243 10.54 0.78 -16.03
C ALA A 243 10.37 2.30 -15.97
N VAL A 244 9.56 2.82 -15.02
CA VAL A 244 9.38 4.27 -14.84
C VAL A 244 10.62 4.94 -14.25
N ARG A 245 11.35 4.26 -13.35
CA ARG A 245 12.56 4.81 -12.72
C ARG A 245 13.74 4.94 -13.69
N GLU A 246 13.96 3.90 -14.50
CA GLU A 246 15.07 3.82 -15.45
C GLU A 246 14.72 4.44 -16.82
N GLY A 247 13.48 4.90 -17.00
CA GLY A 247 13.01 5.49 -18.27
C GLY A 247 12.92 4.48 -19.42
N LEU A 248 12.61 3.21 -19.11
CA LEU A 248 12.50 2.15 -20.10
C LEU A 248 11.13 2.18 -20.79
N GLU A 249 11.13 2.35 -22.11
CA GLU A 249 9.96 2.24 -22.95
C GLU A 249 9.90 0.85 -23.60
N PHE A 250 8.84 0.11 -23.31
CA PHE A 250 8.49 -1.15 -23.96
C PHE A 250 7.35 -0.93 -24.97
N GLU A 251 7.22 -1.77 -26.00
CA GLU A 251 6.13 -1.66 -27.00
C GLU A 251 4.74 -1.66 -26.35
N THR A 252 4.58 -2.44 -25.27
CA THR A 252 3.43 -2.41 -24.37
C THR A 252 3.91 -2.04 -22.97
N GLN A 253 3.26 -1.04 -22.36
CA GLN A 253 3.62 -0.61 -21.01
C GLN A 253 3.25 -1.69 -19.99
N ILE A 254 4.25 -2.25 -19.31
CA ILE A 254 4.05 -3.24 -18.24
C ILE A 254 3.32 -2.56 -17.09
N GLN A 255 2.12 -3.03 -16.78
CA GLN A 255 1.29 -2.53 -15.68
C GLN A 255 1.46 -3.40 -14.44
N SER A 256 1.53 -2.77 -13.27
CA SER A 256 1.50 -3.43 -11.97
C SER A 256 0.29 -4.36 -11.84
N ASP A 257 0.48 -5.45 -11.12
CA ASP A 257 -0.56 -6.40 -10.74
C ASP A 257 -1.38 -5.97 -9.51
N CYS A 258 -1.12 -4.79 -8.93
CA CYS A 258 -1.77 -4.28 -7.72
C CYS A 258 -3.29 -4.43 -7.73
N ALA A 259 -3.82 -5.33 -6.90
CA ALA A 259 -5.23 -5.68 -6.88
C ALA A 259 -5.65 -6.30 -5.53
N PRO A 260 -6.92 -6.16 -5.12
CA PRO A 260 -7.44 -6.80 -3.92
C PRO A 260 -7.68 -8.30 -4.18
N LEU A 261 -7.19 -9.14 -3.27
CA LEU A 261 -7.16 -10.61 -3.40
C LEU A 261 -8.25 -11.32 -2.59
N TRP A 262 -9.03 -10.61 -1.77
CA TRP A 262 -10.08 -11.23 -0.96
C TRP A 262 -11.07 -12.05 -1.79
N GLY A 263 -11.50 -11.57 -2.96
CA GLY A 263 -12.42 -12.34 -3.83
C GLY A 263 -11.87 -13.69 -4.28
N ALA A 264 -10.55 -13.82 -4.45
CA ALA A 264 -9.89 -15.08 -4.79
C ALA A 264 -9.81 -16.04 -3.60
N VAL A 265 -9.51 -15.52 -2.40
CA VAL A 265 -9.54 -16.31 -1.17
C VAL A 265 -10.97 -16.75 -0.82
N GLU A 266 -11.96 -15.86 -0.95
CA GLU A 266 -13.37 -16.17 -0.77
C GLU A 266 -13.83 -17.30 -1.71
N ALA A 267 -13.37 -17.32 -2.96
CA ALA A 267 -13.68 -18.39 -3.90
C ALA A 267 -13.14 -19.76 -3.43
N LEU A 268 -11.89 -19.81 -2.95
CA LEU A 268 -11.32 -21.04 -2.38
C LEU A 268 -12.12 -21.54 -1.16
N LEU A 269 -12.46 -20.62 -0.24
CA LEU A 269 -13.21 -20.96 0.97
C LEU A 269 -14.65 -21.41 0.66
N ARG A 270 -15.34 -20.76 -0.30
CA ARG A 270 -16.70 -21.13 -0.73
C ARG A 270 -16.77 -22.48 -1.45
N GLU A 271 -15.73 -22.84 -2.20
CA GLU A 271 -15.59 -24.17 -2.79
C GLU A 271 -15.22 -25.24 -1.75
N GLY A 272 -15.00 -24.87 -0.49
CA GLY A 272 -14.69 -25.81 0.59
C GLY A 272 -13.31 -26.43 0.49
N ILE A 273 -12.35 -25.71 -0.10
CA ILE A 273 -10.94 -26.13 -0.18
C ILE A 273 -10.31 -25.99 1.22
N GLU A 274 -9.60 -27.03 1.67
CA GLU A 274 -8.82 -26.96 2.92
C GLU A 274 -7.51 -26.18 2.66
N VAL A 275 -7.58 -24.85 2.65
CA VAL A 275 -6.39 -24.01 2.45
C VAL A 275 -5.50 -24.06 3.69
N HIS A 276 -4.29 -24.59 3.57
CA HIS A 276 -3.35 -24.72 4.68
C HIS A 276 -2.57 -23.42 4.90
N CYS A 277 -2.07 -22.80 3.84
CA CYS A 277 -1.32 -21.56 3.92
C CYS A 277 -1.58 -20.69 2.69
N LEU A 278 -1.64 -19.38 2.94
CA LEU A 278 -1.64 -18.32 1.94
C LEU A 278 -0.52 -17.34 2.29
N ARG A 279 0.18 -16.84 1.28
CA ARG A 279 1.17 -15.77 1.44
C ARG A 279 1.17 -14.91 0.18
N ASP A 280 1.01 -13.62 0.37
CA ASP A 280 1.19 -12.58 -0.64
C ASP A 280 2.63 -12.57 -1.13
N LEU A 281 2.86 -12.20 -2.39
CA LEU A 281 4.18 -12.27 -3.03
C LEU A 281 4.84 -10.89 -3.13
N THR A 282 4.78 -10.10 -2.06
CA THR A 282 5.31 -8.74 -1.96
C THR A 282 6.85 -8.74 -1.89
N ARG A 283 7.48 -8.22 -0.82
CA ARG A 283 8.94 -8.03 -0.78
C ARG A 283 9.70 -9.36 -0.82
N GLY A 284 10.58 -9.52 -1.81
CA GLY A 284 11.33 -10.77 -2.05
C GLY A 284 10.56 -11.84 -2.84
N GLY A 285 9.35 -11.54 -3.30
CA GLY A 285 8.59 -12.35 -4.24
C GLY A 285 8.26 -13.76 -3.76
N LEU A 286 8.10 -14.68 -4.72
CA LEU A 286 7.85 -16.09 -4.45
C LEU A 286 9.01 -16.75 -3.68
N ALA A 287 10.25 -16.38 -3.99
CA ALA A 287 11.42 -17.01 -3.38
C ALA A 287 11.49 -16.77 -1.86
N SER A 288 11.30 -15.54 -1.38
CA SER A 288 11.25 -15.29 0.07
C SER A 288 10.03 -15.94 0.72
N ALA A 289 8.83 -15.79 0.14
CA ALA A 289 7.61 -16.37 0.68
C ALA A 289 7.72 -17.90 0.87
N LEU A 290 8.27 -18.62 -0.10
CA LEU A 290 8.46 -20.07 0.01
C LEU A 290 9.53 -20.44 1.06
N ASN A 291 10.61 -19.68 1.20
CA ASN A 291 11.64 -19.98 2.21
C ASN A 291 11.15 -19.71 3.64
N GLU A 292 10.41 -18.62 3.87
CA GLU A 292 9.76 -18.35 5.15
C GLU A 292 8.81 -19.47 5.55
N ILE A 293 8.01 -19.98 4.60
CA ILE A 293 7.08 -21.08 4.83
C ILE A 293 7.84 -22.40 5.07
N ALA A 294 8.86 -22.72 4.27
CA ALA A 294 9.66 -23.93 4.42
C ALA A 294 10.35 -24.01 5.79
N GLU A 295 10.94 -22.92 6.27
CA GLU A 295 11.56 -22.85 7.59
C GLU A 295 10.52 -22.94 8.71
N SER A 296 9.41 -22.19 8.62
CA SER A 296 8.37 -22.14 9.65
C SER A 296 7.58 -23.44 9.79
N ALA A 297 7.29 -24.11 8.67
CA ALA A 297 6.62 -25.41 8.64
C ALA A 297 7.58 -26.59 8.89
N GLY A 298 8.89 -26.37 8.68
CA GLY A 298 9.90 -27.41 8.80
C GLY A 298 9.89 -28.43 7.66
N VAL A 299 9.59 -27.99 6.43
CA VAL A 299 9.36 -28.86 5.25
C VAL A 299 10.32 -28.58 4.09
N HIS A 300 10.42 -29.52 3.14
CA HIS A 300 11.10 -29.31 1.86
C HIS A 300 10.07 -28.92 0.80
N ILE A 301 10.20 -27.73 0.22
CA ILE A 301 9.38 -27.27 -0.90
C ILE A 301 10.10 -27.55 -2.23
N HIS A 302 9.38 -28.11 -3.21
CA HIS A 302 9.89 -28.32 -4.57
C HIS A 302 9.04 -27.60 -5.61
N VAL A 303 9.66 -26.74 -6.42
CA VAL A 303 9.03 -25.95 -7.48
C VAL A 303 9.59 -26.35 -8.85
N ASN A 304 8.74 -26.37 -9.87
CA ASN A 304 9.14 -26.48 -11.28
C ASN A 304 9.13 -25.09 -11.93
N GLU A 305 10.30 -24.59 -12.34
CA GLU A 305 10.50 -23.28 -12.96
C GLU A 305 9.67 -23.11 -14.24
N GLU A 306 9.52 -24.20 -15.02
CA GLU A 306 8.74 -24.22 -16.26
C GLU A 306 7.24 -23.91 -16.04
N MET A 307 6.72 -24.24 -14.85
CA MET A 307 5.31 -24.03 -14.50
C MET A 307 5.05 -22.63 -13.92
N VAL A 308 6.10 -21.86 -13.58
CA VAL A 308 5.92 -20.53 -12.97
C VAL A 308 5.52 -19.52 -14.06
N PRO A 309 4.31 -18.93 -13.99
CA PRO A 309 3.87 -17.97 -15.00
C PRO A 309 4.68 -16.67 -14.88
N VAL A 310 5.31 -16.25 -15.98
CA VAL A 310 5.99 -14.96 -16.13
C VAL A 310 5.71 -14.47 -17.56
N THR A 311 5.19 -13.26 -17.72
CA THR A 311 4.87 -12.74 -19.06
C THR A 311 6.14 -12.48 -19.88
N PRO A 312 6.09 -12.55 -21.22
CA PRO A 312 7.26 -12.32 -22.07
C PRO A 312 7.94 -10.96 -21.81
N GLU A 313 7.16 -9.92 -21.55
CA GLU A 313 7.63 -8.55 -21.31
C GLU A 313 8.38 -8.45 -19.98
N VAL A 314 7.83 -9.04 -18.91
CA VAL A 314 8.52 -9.13 -17.61
C VAL A 314 9.79 -9.96 -17.72
N ARG A 315 9.76 -11.09 -18.45
CA ARG A 315 10.95 -11.92 -18.66
C ARG A 315 12.06 -11.15 -19.38
N ALA A 316 11.74 -10.46 -20.48
CA ALA A 316 12.70 -9.64 -21.20
C ALA A 316 13.25 -8.47 -20.36
N ALA A 317 12.41 -7.83 -19.54
CA ALA A 317 12.84 -6.79 -18.62
C ALA A 317 13.76 -7.32 -17.52
N CYS A 318 13.43 -8.48 -16.92
CA CYS A 318 14.27 -9.17 -15.95
C CYS A 318 15.63 -9.57 -16.55
N GLU A 319 15.66 -10.13 -17.75
CA GLU A 319 16.90 -10.48 -18.46
C GLU A 319 17.77 -9.25 -18.76
N LEU A 320 17.17 -8.13 -19.18
CA LEU A 320 17.88 -6.87 -19.45
C LEU A 320 18.46 -6.23 -18.19
N LEU A 321 17.73 -6.28 -17.07
CA LEU A 321 18.08 -5.64 -15.80
C LEU A 321 18.87 -6.55 -14.84
N GLY A 322 19.02 -7.84 -15.16
CA GLY A 322 19.71 -8.82 -14.30
C GLY A 322 18.89 -9.26 -13.08
N PHE A 323 17.56 -9.22 -13.15
CA PHE A 323 16.66 -9.69 -12.09
C PHE A 323 16.18 -11.13 -12.36
N ASP A 324 15.92 -11.88 -11.29
CA ASP A 324 15.20 -13.17 -11.35
C ASP A 324 13.74 -12.91 -10.91
N PRO A 325 12.71 -13.15 -11.76
CA PRO A 325 11.32 -12.80 -11.48
C PRO A 325 10.75 -13.51 -10.25
N LEU A 326 11.38 -14.59 -9.75
CA LEU A 326 10.98 -15.26 -8.51
C LEU A 326 11.19 -14.38 -7.27
N TYR A 327 12.05 -13.36 -7.35
CA TYR A 327 12.40 -12.44 -6.25
C TYR A 327 11.75 -11.06 -6.39
N VAL A 328 11.16 -10.76 -7.54
CA VAL A 328 10.55 -9.46 -7.83
C VAL A 328 9.18 -9.37 -7.16
N ALA A 329 8.89 -8.22 -6.55
CA ALA A 329 7.66 -7.98 -5.81
C ALA A 329 6.40 -7.91 -6.69
N ASN A 330 5.30 -8.36 -6.09
CA ASN A 330 3.96 -8.47 -6.67
C ASN A 330 2.95 -7.89 -5.67
N GLU A 331 1.89 -7.27 -6.15
CA GLU A 331 0.91 -6.53 -5.33
C GLU A 331 -0.55 -6.98 -5.57
N GLY A 332 -0.72 -8.03 -6.36
CA GLY A 332 -1.95 -8.78 -6.58
C GLY A 332 -1.67 -10.24 -6.90
N ARG A 333 -0.63 -10.81 -6.25
CA ARG A 333 -0.29 -12.25 -6.35
C ARG A 333 -0.10 -12.86 -4.98
N PHE A 334 -0.51 -14.13 -4.86
CA PHE A 334 -0.27 -14.95 -3.69
C PHE A 334 0.16 -16.36 -4.09
N VAL A 335 0.78 -17.07 -3.16
CA VAL A 335 0.96 -18.53 -3.20
C VAL A 335 0.00 -19.19 -2.21
N ALA A 336 -0.58 -20.32 -2.60
CA ALA A 336 -1.47 -21.14 -1.80
C ALA A 336 -0.94 -22.57 -1.66
N PHE A 337 -1.12 -23.13 -0.47
CA PHE A 337 -0.82 -24.52 -0.13
C PHE A 337 -2.15 -25.22 0.18
N VAL A 338 -2.45 -26.27 -0.59
CA VAL A 338 -3.70 -27.04 -0.52
C VAL A 338 -3.41 -28.53 -0.65
N PRO A 339 -4.27 -29.44 -0.16
CA PRO A 339 -4.13 -30.88 -0.41
C PRO A 339 -4.04 -31.18 -1.92
N GLU A 340 -3.20 -32.15 -2.32
CA GLU A 340 -3.06 -32.56 -3.73
C GLU A 340 -4.41 -32.90 -4.40
N ALA A 341 -5.32 -33.53 -3.64
CA ALA A 341 -6.67 -33.89 -4.10
C ALA A 341 -7.58 -32.68 -4.41
N ASP A 342 -7.28 -31.51 -3.86
CA ASP A 342 -8.03 -30.27 -4.05
C ASP A 342 -7.38 -29.31 -5.05
N ALA A 343 -6.16 -29.60 -5.54
CA ALA A 343 -5.38 -28.71 -6.38
C ALA A 343 -6.11 -28.25 -7.66
N ASP A 344 -6.70 -29.19 -8.41
CA ASP A 344 -7.46 -28.87 -9.63
C ASP A 344 -8.70 -28.02 -9.35
N ARG A 345 -9.40 -28.31 -8.23
CA ARG A 345 -10.59 -27.57 -7.81
C ARG A 345 -10.23 -26.13 -7.41
N ALA A 346 -9.12 -25.97 -6.67
CA ALA A 346 -8.57 -24.68 -6.27
C ALA A 346 -8.15 -23.85 -7.48
N VAL A 347 -7.41 -24.44 -8.44
CA VAL A 347 -7.06 -23.77 -9.71
C VAL A 347 -8.31 -23.34 -10.49
N GLN A 348 -9.30 -24.23 -10.65
CA GLN A 348 -10.55 -23.90 -11.33
C GLN A 348 -11.37 -22.82 -10.61
N ALA A 349 -11.28 -22.71 -9.28
CA ALA A 349 -11.89 -21.61 -8.52
C ALA A 349 -11.21 -20.27 -8.81
N LEU A 350 -9.88 -20.26 -8.84
CA LEU A 350 -9.07 -19.06 -9.08
C LEU A 350 -9.15 -18.58 -10.54
N GLN A 351 -9.09 -19.48 -11.51
CA GLN A 351 -9.13 -19.14 -12.94
C GLN A 351 -10.48 -18.53 -13.39
N ARG A 352 -11.54 -18.67 -12.60
CA ARG A 352 -12.84 -18.00 -12.82
C ARG A 352 -12.81 -16.49 -12.56
N LEU A 353 -11.76 -15.96 -11.94
CA LEU A 353 -11.64 -14.54 -11.55
C LEU A 353 -10.56 -13.84 -12.40
N PRO A 354 -10.80 -12.62 -12.93
CA PRO A 354 -9.84 -11.94 -13.81
C PRO A 354 -8.45 -11.74 -13.18
N VAL A 355 -8.39 -11.39 -11.89
CA VAL A 355 -7.12 -11.18 -11.18
C VAL A 355 -6.29 -12.46 -11.08
N THR A 356 -6.91 -13.63 -11.04
CA THR A 356 -6.26 -14.94 -10.90
C THR A 356 -6.49 -15.89 -12.08
N ALA A 357 -6.77 -15.35 -13.27
CA ALA A 357 -7.04 -16.11 -14.48
C ALA A 357 -5.88 -17.04 -14.92
N ASN A 358 -4.65 -16.74 -14.49
CA ASN A 358 -3.43 -17.49 -14.79
C ASN A 358 -2.98 -18.39 -13.62
N ALA A 359 -3.84 -18.65 -12.62
CA ALA A 359 -3.48 -19.47 -11.47
C ALA A 359 -3.04 -20.88 -11.90
N THR A 360 -1.91 -21.35 -11.36
CA THR A 360 -1.22 -22.56 -11.85
C THR A 360 -0.55 -23.30 -10.69
N VAL A 361 -0.60 -24.64 -10.69
CA VAL A 361 0.21 -25.48 -9.78
C VAL A 361 1.68 -25.39 -10.23
N VAL A 362 2.54 -24.82 -9.39
CA VAL A 362 3.97 -24.65 -9.68
C VAL A 362 4.86 -25.68 -8.98
N GLY A 363 4.35 -26.40 -7.99
CA GLY A 363 5.17 -27.25 -7.14
C GLY A 363 4.39 -28.06 -6.12
N LYS A 364 5.12 -28.70 -5.21
CA LYS A 364 4.58 -29.44 -4.08
C LYS A 364 5.52 -29.47 -2.87
N VAL A 365 4.95 -29.76 -1.72
CA VAL A 365 5.68 -30.04 -0.47
C VAL A 365 6.09 -31.51 -0.45
N LEU A 366 7.39 -31.75 -0.23
CA LEU A 366 8.00 -33.07 -0.08
C LEU A 366 8.19 -33.40 1.40
N SER A 367 8.40 -34.69 1.70
CA SER A 367 8.82 -35.12 3.04
C SER A 367 10.06 -34.37 3.48
N ALA A 368 10.03 -33.80 4.69
CA ALA A 368 11.10 -32.94 5.15
C ALA A 368 12.48 -33.63 5.17
N ALA A 369 12.55 -34.91 5.56
CA ALA A 369 13.80 -35.71 5.65
C ALA A 369 14.97 -35.06 6.43
N GLY A 370 14.74 -33.98 7.18
CA GLY A 370 15.76 -33.16 7.86
C GLY A 370 16.15 -31.85 7.13
N GLU A 371 15.49 -31.52 6.02
CA GLU A 371 15.84 -30.43 5.11
C GLU A 371 14.74 -29.36 5.05
N ARG A 372 15.02 -28.18 5.64
CA ARG A 372 14.18 -26.98 5.52
C ARG A 372 14.71 -26.13 4.37
N ARG A 373 14.17 -26.32 3.17
CA ARG A 373 14.67 -25.65 1.97
C ARG A 373 13.65 -25.59 0.86
N VAL A 374 13.88 -24.68 -0.07
CA VAL A 374 13.20 -24.62 -1.36
C VAL A 374 14.16 -25.10 -2.44
N THR A 375 13.74 -26.05 -3.27
CA THR A 375 14.47 -26.42 -4.49
C THR A 375 13.66 -26.13 -5.74
N LEU A 376 14.34 -25.60 -6.75
CA LEU A 376 13.78 -25.26 -8.05
C LEU A 376 14.35 -26.21 -9.10
N ARG A 377 13.48 -26.95 -9.78
CA ARG A 377 13.82 -27.66 -11.01
C ARG A 377 13.74 -26.67 -12.17
N SER A 378 14.88 -26.43 -12.82
CA SER A 378 14.99 -25.51 -13.95
C SER A 378 14.38 -26.07 -15.23
N VAL A 379 14.16 -25.19 -16.22
CA VAL A 379 13.68 -25.56 -17.56
C VAL A 379 14.56 -26.58 -18.31
N ILE A 380 15.85 -26.71 -17.95
CA ILE A 380 16.76 -27.74 -18.49
C ILE A 380 16.81 -29.03 -17.63
N GLY A 381 15.91 -29.15 -16.64
CA GLY A 381 15.77 -30.31 -15.76
C GLY A 381 16.76 -30.40 -14.60
N ALA A 382 17.74 -29.49 -14.50
CA ALA A 382 18.66 -29.42 -13.36
C ALA A 382 17.96 -28.84 -12.11
N THR A 383 18.28 -29.35 -10.92
CA THR A 383 17.71 -28.84 -9.66
C THR A 383 18.72 -27.97 -8.91
N ARG A 384 18.32 -26.75 -8.53
CA ARG A 384 19.08 -25.83 -7.67
C ARG A 384 18.35 -25.56 -6.36
N ILE A 385 19.07 -25.06 -5.35
CA ILE A 385 18.44 -24.41 -4.19
C ILE A 385 17.94 -23.03 -4.65
N LEU A 386 16.74 -22.66 -4.21
CA LEU A 386 16.19 -21.31 -4.34
C LEU A 386 16.27 -20.67 -2.95
N ASP A 387 17.36 -19.94 -2.68
CA ASP A 387 17.65 -19.36 -1.36
C ASP A 387 17.08 -17.93 -1.24
N MET A 388 17.01 -17.36 -0.05
CA MET A 388 16.70 -15.95 0.16
C MET A 388 17.86 -15.04 -0.30
N LEU A 389 17.51 -13.81 -0.69
CA LEU A 389 18.53 -12.80 -0.98
C LEU A 389 19.13 -12.23 0.30
N SER A 390 20.40 -11.85 0.24
CA SER A 390 21.11 -11.20 1.36
C SER A 390 20.72 -9.72 1.57
N GLY A 391 19.88 -9.16 0.71
CA GLY A 391 19.42 -7.76 0.79
C GLY A 391 18.31 -7.45 -0.22
N GLU A 392 17.75 -6.25 -0.10
CA GLU A 392 16.69 -5.73 -0.98
C GLU A 392 17.24 -5.44 -2.39
N GLN A 393 16.66 -6.06 -3.42
CA GLN A 393 17.02 -5.77 -4.83
C GLN A 393 16.45 -4.42 -5.31
N LEU A 394 15.27 -4.04 -4.83
CA LEU A 394 14.47 -2.95 -5.37
C LEU A 394 14.02 -2.01 -4.24
N PRO A 395 14.85 -1.03 -3.83
CA PRO A 395 14.53 -0.15 -2.72
C PRO A 395 13.24 0.63 -2.95
N ARG A 396 12.34 0.63 -1.95
CA ARG A 396 11.04 1.34 -1.99
C ARG A 396 10.16 0.89 -3.16
N ILE A 397 10.08 -0.41 -3.39
CA ILE A 397 9.21 -0.95 -4.44
C ILE A 397 7.73 -0.75 -4.08
N CYS A 398 7.41 -0.92 -2.79
CA CYS A 398 6.11 -0.73 -2.15
C CYS A 398 6.15 0.42 -1.12
#